data_AF-A0A378IUG3-F1
#
_entry.id   AF-A0A378IUG3-F1
#
_cell.length_a   1.000
_cell.length_b   1.000
_cell.length_c   1.000
_cell.angle_alpha   90.00
_cell.angle_beta   90.00
_cell.angle_gamma   90.00
#
_symmetry.space_group_name_H-M   'P 1'
#
loop_
_entity.id
_entity.type
_entity.pdbx_description
1 polymer ?
#
loop_
_entity_poly.entity_id
_entity_poly.type
_entity_poly.pdbx_seq_one_letter_code
_entity_poly.pdbx_strand_id
1 'polypeptide(L)'
;MVLPIFTNMERFDFKLIEAAKDLGANKWAIFFRVFLPNTASGIIAGCLLVLLPAMTLFYIPNVLGGARSILLGNLIQDQFLVLENWPQGSATSVVLTVLLLILLIIYRRQSKEVLH
;
A
#
# COMPACT_ATOMS: atom_id res chain seq x y z
N MET A 1 6.50 5.79 3.20
CA MET A 1 5.72 6.59 2.22
C MET A 1 6.54 7.66 1.52
N VAL A 2 7.60 8.21 2.11
CA VAL A 2 8.39 9.28 1.46
C VAL A 2 9.08 8.79 0.17
N LEU A 3 9.79 7.65 0.22
CA LEU A 3 10.55 7.15 -0.94
C LEU A 3 9.68 6.84 -2.18
N PRO A 4 8.54 6.13 -2.08
CA PRO A 4 7.73 5.81 -3.26
C PRO A 4 7.07 7.02 -3.92
N ILE A 5 6.75 8.05 -3.11
CA ILE A 5 6.21 9.30 -3.63
C ILE A 5 7.32 10.08 -4.32
N PHE A 6 8.51 10.15 -3.71
CA PHE A 6 9.66 10.85 -4.27
C PHE A 6 10.07 10.31 -5.65
N THR A 7 10.18 8.98 -5.79
CA THR A 7 10.54 8.35 -7.07
C THR A 7 9.49 8.53 -8.16
N ASN A 8 8.22 8.69 -7.79
CA ASN A 8 7.14 8.99 -8.72
C ASN A 8 7.16 10.46 -9.15
N MET A 9 7.43 11.38 -8.21
CA MET A 9 7.58 12.81 -8.48
C MET A 9 8.79 13.11 -9.36
N GLU A 10 9.88 12.37 -9.21
CA GLU A 10 11.08 12.52 -10.07
C GLU A 10 10.79 12.21 -11.55
N ARG A 11 9.79 11.37 -11.82
CA ARG A 11 9.34 11.01 -13.17
C ARG A 11 8.22 11.91 -13.71
N PHE A 12 7.72 12.84 -12.91
CA PHE A 12 6.61 13.70 -13.29
C PHE A 12 7.07 14.78 -14.28
N ASP A 13 6.46 14.85 -15.45
CA ASP A 13 6.76 15.89 -16.45
C ASP A 13 6.06 17.20 -16.11
N PHE A 14 6.85 18.21 -15.72
CA PHE A 14 6.36 19.55 -15.40
C PHE A 14 5.71 20.28 -16.59
N LYS A 15 5.95 19.84 -17.84
CA LYS A 15 5.31 20.42 -19.03
C LYS A 15 3.79 20.25 -19.01
N LEU A 16 3.27 19.21 -18.36
CA LEU A 16 1.82 19.02 -18.17
C LEU A 16 1.19 20.16 -17.35
N ILE A 17 1.93 20.73 -16.40
CA ILE A 17 1.46 21.86 -15.59
C ILE A 17 1.50 23.16 -16.40
N GLU A 18 2.53 23.35 -17.22
CA GLU A 18 2.65 24.51 -18.12
C GLU A 18 1.53 24.51 -19.17
N ALA A 19 1.30 23.38 -19.86
CA ALA A 19 0.22 23.23 -20.82
C ALA A 19 -1.17 23.46 -20.19
N ALA A 20 -1.39 22.99 -18.96
CA ALA A 20 -2.65 23.24 -18.25
C ALA A 20 -2.84 24.73 -17.90
N LYS A 21 -1.77 25.45 -17.57
CA LYS A 21 -1.82 26.91 -17.37
C LYS A 21 -2.10 27.65 -18.68
N ASP A 22 -1.50 27.22 -19.78
CA ASP A 22 -1.73 27.81 -21.11
C ASP A 22 -3.19 27.65 -21.55
N LEU A 23 -3.84 26.54 -21.16
CA LEU A 23 -5.28 26.29 -21.34
C LEU A 23 -6.18 27.08 -20.36
N GLY A 24 -5.61 27.95 -19.52
CA GLY A 24 -6.35 28.78 -18.57
C GLY A 24 -6.83 28.04 -17.31
N ALA A 25 -6.26 26.87 -17.00
CA ALA A 25 -6.66 26.12 -15.81
C ALA A 25 -6.23 26.83 -14.51
N ASN A 26 -7.17 26.95 -13.57
CA ASN A 26 -6.87 27.48 -12.23
C ASN A 26 -6.08 26.43 -11.40
N LYS A 27 -5.36 26.86 -10.35
CA LYS A 27 -4.49 26.00 -9.51
C LYS A 27 -5.19 24.75 -8.99
N TRP A 28 -6.46 24.87 -8.59
CA TRP A 28 -7.28 23.74 -8.15
C TRP A 28 -7.57 22.74 -9.26
N ALA A 29 -7.84 23.22 -10.49
CA ALA A 29 -8.06 22.35 -11.64
C ALA A 29 -6.77 21.61 -12.03
N ILE A 30 -5.62 22.28 -11.98
CA ILE A 30 -4.30 21.65 -12.22
C ILE A 30 -4.04 20.56 -11.18
N PHE A 31 -4.31 20.82 -9.90
CA PHE A 31 -4.11 19.82 -8.85
C PHE A 31 -4.98 18.58 -9.06
N PHE A 32 -6.29 18.73 -9.20
CA PHE A 32 -7.20 17.58 -9.27
C PHE A 32 -7.19 16.87 -10.64
N ARG A 33 -6.95 17.57 -11.74
CA ARG A 33 -7.00 16.98 -13.10
C ARG A 33 -5.64 16.57 -13.66
N VAL A 34 -4.55 17.14 -13.16
CA VAL A 34 -3.21 16.89 -13.72
C VAL A 34 -2.31 16.26 -12.67
N PHE A 35 -2.15 16.89 -11.51
CA PHE A 35 -1.20 16.42 -10.50
C PHE A 35 -1.66 15.13 -9.81
N LEU A 36 -2.90 15.11 -9.29
CA LEU A 36 -3.45 13.99 -8.55
C LEU A 36 -3.51 12.69 -9.37
N PRO A 37 -4.07 12.65 -10.60
CA PRO A 37 -4.13 11.41 -11.37
C PRO A 37 -2.73 10.89 -11.77
N ASN A 38 -1.80 11.78 -12.11
CA ASN A 38 -0.45 11.37 -12.48
C ASN A 38 0.36 10.87 -11.27
N THR A 39 0.16 11.44 -10.08
CA THR A 39 0.82 10.99 -8.84
C THR A 39 0.08 9.87 -8.11
N ALA A 40 -1.16 9.54 -8.51
CA ALA A 40 -1.98 8.50 -7.88
C ALA A 40 -1.28 7.13 -7.92
N SER A 41 -0.58 6.80 -9.01
CA SER A 41 0.19 5.56 -9.11
C SER A 41 1.26 5.44 -8.02
N GLY A 42 1.96 6.54 -7.71
CA GLY A 42 2.95 6.62 -6.64
C GLY A 42 2.36 6.55 -5.24
N ILE A 43 1.17 7.15 -5.04
CA ILE A 43 0.45 7.06 -3.77
C ILE A 43 0.02 5.61 -3.52
N ILE A 44 -0.54 4.93 -4.52
CA ILE A 44 -0.97 3.54 -4.39
C ILE A 44 0.23 2.63 -4.14
N ALA A 45 1.33 2.81 -4.88
CA ALA A 45 2.59 2.11 -4.66
C ALA A 45 3.10 2.29 -3.23
N GLY A 46 3.09 3.54 -2.74
CA GLY A 46 3.49 3.86 -1.37
C GLY A 46 2.59 3.22 -0.33
N CYS A 47 1.27 3.24 -0.53
CA CYS A 47 0.28 2.63 0.35
C CYS A 47 0.54 1.14 0.49
N LEU A 48 0.73 0.45 -0.63
CA LEU A 48 0.99 -0.99 -0.65
C LEU A 48 2.32 -1.35 0.02
N LEU A 49 3.37 -0.56 -0.21
CA LEU A 49 4.69 -0.77 0.41
C LEU A 49 4.61 -0.71 1.93
N VAL A 50 3.73 0.12 2.50
CA VAL A 50 3.52 0.20 3.96
C VAL A 50 2.48 -0.81 4.46
N LEU A 51 1.40 -1.04 3.71
CA LEU A 51 0.30 -1.93 4.10
C LEU A 51 0.77 -3.39 4.21
N LEU A 52 1.56 -3.86 3.25
CA LEU A 52 2.10 -5.23 3.23
C LEU A 52 2.84 -5.58 4.54
N PRO A 53 3.91 -4.85 4.94
CA PRO A 53 4.59 -5.12 6.18
C PRO A 53 3.70 -4.85 7.40
N ALA A 54 2.85 -3.82 7.37
CA ALA A 54 1.98 -3.49 8.49
C ALA A 54 1.01 -4.64 8.85
N MET A 55 0.47 -5.34 7.84
CA MET A 55 -0.43 -6.49 8.05
C MET A 55 0.29 -7.72 8.66
N THR A 56 1.60 -7.82 8.48
CA THR A 56 2.43 -8.94 8.96
C THR A 56 3.07 -8.70 10.33
N LEU A 57 2.94 -7.49 10.88
CA LEU A 57 3.52 -7.16 12.17
C LEU A 57 2.78 -7.85 13.31
N PHE A 58 3.51 -8.69 14.04
CA PHE A 58 3.03 -9.31 15.28
C PHE A 58 3.88 -8.90 16.50
N TYR A 59 5.21 -8.76 16.32
CA TYR A 59 6.12 -8.51 17.44
C TYR A 59 5.98 -7.11 18.07
N ILE A 60 6.06 -6.06 17.25
CA ILE A 60 5.95 -4.65 17.70
C ILE A 60 4.64 -4.40 18.47
N PRO A 61 3.45 -4.77 17.95
CA PRO A 61 2.20 -4.54 18.67
C PRO A 61 2.06 -5.40 19.92
N ASN A 62 2.66 -6.59 20.00
CA ASN A 62 2.68 -7.38 21.23
C ASN A 62 3.48 -6.68 22.34
N VAL A 63 4.61 -6.07 22.00
CA VAL A 63 5.47 -5.36 22.96
C VAL A 63 4.89 -4.01 23.36
N LEU A 64 4.34 -3.22 22.42
CA LEU A 64 3.81 -1.88 22.69
C LEU A 64 2.33 -1.85 23.08
N GLY A 65 1.52 -2.77 22.57
CA GLY A 65 0.05 -2.75 22.65
C GLY A 65 -0.56 -3.57 23.79
N GLY A 66 0.24 -4.40 24.47
CA GLY A 66 -0.13 -5.04 25.74
C GLY A 66 -1.51 -5.72 25.73
N ALA A 67 -1.78 -6.56 24.72
CA ALA A 67 -2.98 -7.40 24.60
C ALA A 67 -4.34 -6.70 24.35
N ARG A 68 -4.39 -5.37 24.09
CA ARG A 68 -5.68 -4.69 23.84
C ARG A 68 -6.19 -4.77 22.41
N SER A 69 -5.33 -5.06 21.44
CA SER A 69 -5.72 -5.15 20.03
C SER A 69 -5.05 -6.35 19.37
N ILE A 70 -5.86 -7.35 19.06
CA ILE A 70 -5.44 -8.52 18.30
C ILE A 70 -5.30 -8.10 16.84
N LEU A 71 -4.07 -8.13 16.32
CA LEU A 71 -3.79 -7.97 14.90
C LEU A 71 -3.72 -9.34 14.22
N LEU A 72 -3.85 -9.36 12.89
CA LEU A 72 -3.81 -10.60 12.11
C LEU A 72 -2.53 -11.42 12.37
N GLY A 73 -1.38 -10.75 12.50
CA GLY A 73 -0.12 -11.42 12.83
C GLY A 73 -0.14 -12.08 14.22
N ASN A 74 -0.72 -11.42 15.22
CA ASN A 74 -0.86 -11.97 16.57
C ASN A 74 -1.84 -13.14 16.58
N LEU A 75 -2.95 -13.02 15.84
CA LEU A 75 -3.95 -14.08 15.74
C LEU A 75 -3.34 -15.35 15.15
N ILE A 76 -2.55 -15.25 14.09
CA ILE A 76 -1.87 -16.42 13.52
C ILE A 76 -0.90 -17.03 14.56
N GLN A 77 -0.12 -16.19 15.23
CA GLN A 77 0.83 -16.63 16.26
C GLN A 77 0.13 -17.40 17.40
N ASP A 78 -0.95 -16.86 17.94
CA ASP A 78 -1.68 -17.46 19.07
C ASP A 78 -2.33 -18.79 18.68
N GLN A 79 -2.82 -18.90 17.44
CA GLN A 79 -3.43 -20.13 16.92
C GLN A 79 -2.40 -21.28 16.84
N PHE A 80 -1.14 -20.98 16.54
CA PHE A 80 -0.07 -21.98 16.50
C PHE A 80 0.57 -22.26 17.86
N LEU A 81 0.86 -21.22 18.65
CA LEU A 81 1.69 -21.32 19.86
C LEU A 81 0.90 -21.41 21.17
N VAL A 82 -0.31 -20.86 21.24
CA VAL A 82 -1.11 -20.82 22.48
C VAL A 82 -2.22 -21.87 22.44
N LEU A 83 -2.94 -21.95 21.33
CA LEU A 83 -4.07 -22.85 21.16
C LEU A 83 -3.68 -24.20 20.54
N GLU A 84 -2.43 -24.33 20.08
CA GLU A 84 -1.88 -25.51 19.39
C GLU A 84 -2.79 -26.04 18.25
N ASN A 85 -3.57 -25.14 17.64
CA ASN A 85 -4.56 -25.45 16.62
C ASN A 85 -3.96 -25.23 15.23
N TRP A 86 -3.06 -26.13 14.86
CA TRP A 86 -2.35 -26.13 13.57
C TRP A 86 -3.28 -26.01 12.35
N PRO A 87 -4.42 -26.71 12.27
CA PRO A 87 -5.33 -26.58 11.13
C PRO A 87 -5.88 -25.15 10.95
N GLN A 88 -6.30 -24.51 12.04
CA GLN A 88 -6.91 -23.18 11.99
C GLN A 88 -5.86 -22.08 11.78
N GLY A 89 -4.66 -22.25 12.36
CA GLY A 89 -3.49 -21.40 12.09
C GLY A 89 -3.10 -21.45 10.60
N SER A 90 -3.01 -22.65 10.01
CA SER A 90 -2.69 -22.83 8.59
C SER A 90 -3.74 -22.20 7.67
N ALA A 91 -5.03 -22.39 7.95
CA ALA A 91 -6.10 -21.80 7.16
C ALA A 91 -6.01 -20.26 7.12
N THR A 92 -5.79 -19.64 8.29
CA THR A 92 -5.68 -18.17 8.40
C THR A 92 -4.45 -17.65 7.66
N SER A 93 -3.30 -18.33 7.79
CA SER A 93 -2.07 -17.98 7.06
C SER A 93 -2.22 -18.07 5.54
N VAL A 94 -2.93 -19.09 5.05
CA VAL A 94 -3.20 -19.24 3.60
C VAL A 94 -4.10 -18.12 3.11
N VAL A 95 -5.17 -17.79 3.84
CA VAL A 95 -6.06 -16.67 3.49
C VAL A 95 -5.29 -15.35 3.44
N LEU A 96 -4.45 -15.07 4.45
CA LEU A 96 -3.62 -13.88 4.46
C LEU A 96 -2.67 -13.85 3.26
N THR A 97 -2.02 -14.99 2.95
CA THR A 97 -1.12 -15.12 1.80
C THR A 97 -1.83 -14.83 0.48
N VAL A 98 -3.02 -15.39 0.27
CA VAL A 98 -3.83 -15.14 -0.93
C VAL A 98 -4.20 -13.67 -1.05
N LEU A 99 -4.59 -13.03 0.06
CA LEU A 99 -4.91 -11.60 0.09
C LEU A 99 -3.68 -10.75 -0.30
N LEU A 100 -2.50 -11.07 0.24
CA LEU A 100 -1.26 -10.37 -0.10
C LEU A 100 -0.87 -10.59 -1.57
N LEU A 101 -1.06 -11.80 -2.12
CA LEU A 101 -0.84 -12.09 -3.53
C LEU A 101 -1.76 -11.25 -4.43
N ILE A 102 -3.05 -11.13 -4.08
CA ILE A 102 -4.01 -10.28 -4.82
C ILE A 102 -3.55 -8.83 -4.82
N LEU A 103 -3.17 -8.28 -3.65
CA LEU A 103 -2.65 -6.91 -3.55
C LEU A 103 -1.39 -6.71 -4.40
N LEU A 104 -0.48 -7.68 -4.41
CA LEU A 104 0.74 -7.63 -5.22
C LEU A 104 0.44 -7.72 -6.73
N ILE A 105 -0.56 -8.51 -7.14
CA ILE A 105 -0.98 -8.58 -8.55
C ILE A 105 -1.59 -7.24 -8.98
N ILE A 106 -2.46 -6.63 -8.16
CA ILE A 106 -3.04 -5.30 -8.43
C ILE A 106 -1.92 -4.26 -8.57
N TYR A 107 -0.94 -4.28 -7.66
CA TYR A 107 0.24 -3.42 -7.74
C TYR A 107 0.98 -3.56 -9.07
N ARG A 108 1.29 -4.81 -9.45
CA ARG A 108 2.01 -5.10 -10.70
C ARG A 108 1.24 -4.65 -11.93
N ARG A 109 -0.09 -4.73 -11.92
CA ARG A 109 -0.93 -4.24 -13.03
C ARG A 109 -0.83 -2.72 -13.17
N GLN A 110 -0.99 -1.98 -12.07
CA GLN A 110 -0.88 -0.52 -12.09
C GLN A 110 0.54 -0.05 -12.46
N SER A 111 1.57 -0.75 -11.99
CA SER A 111 2.96 -0.40 -12.34
C SER A 111 3.28 -0.67 -13.82
N LYS A 112 2.59 -1.60 -14.49
CA LYS A 112 2.75 -1.84 -15.94
C LYS A 112 2.07 -0.78 -16.80
N GLU A 113 0.97 -0.19 -16.32
CA GLU A 113 0.28 0.90 -17.03
C GLU A 113 1.08 2.21 -17.05
N VAL A 114 2.05 2.39 -16.14
CA VAL A 114 2.91 3.60 -16.07
C VAL A 114 4.14 3.52 -17.00
N LEU A 115 4.40 2.37 -17.62
CA LEU A 115 5.54 2.16 -18.55
C LEU A 115 5.15 2.27 -20.04
N HIS A 116 3.89 2.60 -20.34
CA HIS A 116 3.39 2.94 -21.68
C HIS A 116 2.92 4.39 -21.70
#